data_AF-A0AAW4PFP7-F1
#
_entry.id   AF-A0AAW4PFP7-F1
#
_cell.length_a   1.000
_cell.length_b   1.000
_cell.length_c   1.000
_cell.angle_alpha   90.00
_cell.angle_beta   90.00
_cell.angle_gamma   90.00
#
_symmetry.space_group_name_H-M   'P 1'
#
loop_
_entity.id
_entity.type
_entity.pdbx_description
1 polymer ?
#
loop_
_entity_poly.entity_id
_entity_poly.type
_entity_poly.pdbx_seq_one_letter_code
_entity_poly.pdbx_strand_id
1 'polypeptide(L)'
;MRETTSPTEGNELFDLDSDSRRSFLKKGALASSVLALGVSGTAAAQETDGGVGDLDDNWKALTFIDNFHPNARFTFVSGVVEWAPNYGDVQDSYFSDYNTYMIRWLNTDNVVPLFVAQGANIGEYDADLGFIPDDDDDQNQPQLFEMNREWTPFGDNERLITVNASPVGEETEDEILANDDWWQGTQDSGTTPAGNGS
;
A
#
# COMPACT_ATOMS: atom_id res chain seq x y z
N MET A 1 -69.73 5.82 19.21
CA MET A 1 -69.62 5.74 20.69
C MET A 1 -68.79 4.52 21.04
N ARG A 2 -67.72 4.77 21.82
CA ARG A 2 -66.85 3.84 22.58
C ARG A 2 -65.64 3.21 21.86
N GLU A 3 -64.57 3.27 22.65
CA GLU A 3 -63.13 3.19 22.46
C GLU A 3 -62.57 1.78 22.71
N THR A 4 -61.33 1.56 22.22
CA THR A 4 -60.23 0.69 22.73
C THR A 4 -60.49 -0.82 22.84
N THR A 5 -59.60 -1.73 22.42
CA THR A 5 -58.20 -1.88 22.85
C THR A 5 -57.36 -2.67 21.82
N SER A 6 -56.06 -2.34 21.71
CA SER A 6 -55.03 -3.15 21.06
C SER A 6 -54.91 -4.56 21.65
N PRO A 7 -54.29 -5.48 20.89
CA PRO A 7 -53.12 -6.17 21.41
C PRO A 7 -51.89 -6.00 20.50
N THR A 8 -50.80 -5.59 21.14
CA THR A 8 -49.40 -5.76 20.74
C THR A 8 -49.05 -7.25 20.69
N GLU A 9 -47.92 -7.57 20.03
CA GLU A 9 -47.19 -8.86 19.98
C GLU A 9 -47.45 -9.68 18.70
N GLY A 10 -46.47 -10.09 17.89
CA GLY A 10 -45.02 -10.01 18.02
C GLY A 10 -44.35 -9.89 16.65
N ASN A 11 -43.37 -8.98 16.58
CA ASN A 11 -42.38 -8.98 15.52
C ASN A 11 -41.43 -10.14 15.80
N GLU A 12 -41.60 -11.26 15.11
CA GLU A 12 -40.64 -12.35 15.07
C GLU A 12 -39.38 -11.83 14.36
N LEU A 13 -38.43 -11.40 15.20
CA LEU A 13 -37.03 -11.80 15.19
C LEU A 13 -36.59 -12.55 13.92
N PHE A 14 -36.19 -11.78 12.90
CA PHE A 14 -35.18 -12.28 11.97
C PHE A 14 -33.85 -12.25 12.70
N ASP A 15 -33.58 -13.37 13.37
CA ASP A 15 -32.29 -13.74 13.93
C ASP A 15 -31.28 -13.86 12.77
N LEU A 16 -30.56 -12.77 12.52
CA LEU A 16 -29.33 -12.75 11.74
C LEU A 16 -28.16 -12.60 12.71
N ASP A 17 -28.07 -13.50 13.70
CA ASP A 17 -26.78 -13.86 14.29
C ASP A 17 -26.03 -14.74 13.27
N SER A 18 -25.52 -14.11 12.22
CA SER A 18 -24.50 -14.71 11.38
C SER A 18 -23.15 -14.35 11.97
N ASP A 19 -22.76 -15.16 12.96
CA ASP A 19 -21.39 -15.67 13.15
C ASP A 19 -20.27 -14.63 12.91
N SER A 20 -20.28 -13.58 13.72
CA SER A 20 -19.14 -12.66 13.92
C SER A 20 -18.06 -13.26 14.84
N ARG A 21 -17.71 -14.53 14.63
CA ARG A 21 -16.55 -15.17 15.26
C ARG A 21 -15.58 -15.58 14.16
N ARG A 22 -14.95 -14.58 13.54
CA ARG A 22 -13.75 -14.78 12.72
C ARG A 22 -12.76 -15.56 13.57
N SER A 23 -12.69 -16.84 13.27
CA SER A 23 -11.89 -17.82 13.96
C SER A 23 -10.43 -17.56 13.60
N PHE A 24 -9.70 -16.96 14.54
CA PHE A 24 -8.24 -16.89 14.50
C PHE A 24 -7.69 -18.32 14.69
N LEU A 25 -7.65 -19.10 13.62
CA LEU A 25 -6.75 -20.24 13.48
C LEU A 25 -5.69 -19.85 12.45
N LYS A 26 -4.40 -20.14 12.59
CA LYS A 26 -3.53 -20.51 13.71
C LYS A 26 -2.16 -20.47 13.03
N LYS A 27 -1.24 -19.68 13.57
CA LYS A 27 0.17 -19.70 13.17
C LYS A 27 0.70 -21.14 13.08
N GLY A 28 1.45 -21.42 12.04
CA GLY A 28 2.51 -22.44 12.06
C GLY A 28 2.15 -23.78 11.45
N ALA A 29 2.63 -24.00 10.22
CA ALA A 29 3.27 -25.25 9.79
C ALA A 29 3.83 -25.06 8.37
N LEU A 30 5.00 -24.42 8.23
CA LEU A 30 5.79 -24.59 7.01
C LEU A 30 6.63 -25.86 7.17
N ALA A 31 6.23 -26.90 6.44
CA ALA A 31 6.93 -28.16 6.39
C ALA A 31 8.20 -27.99 5.55
N SER A 32 9.35 -28.13 6.20
CA SER A 32 10.65 -28.26 5.56
C SER A 32 10.68 -29.52 4.68
N SER A 33 10.79 -29.35 3.36
CA SER A 33 11.07 -30.45 2.44
C SER A 33 12.30 -30.15 1.58
N VAL A 34 13.32 -30.94 1.87
CA VAL A 34 14.62 -31.11 1.19
C VAL A 34 14.52 -31.00 -0.33
N LEU A 35 15.39 -30.18 -0.95
CA LEU A 35 15.73 -30.32 -2.37
C LEU A 35 17.25 -30.19 -2.61
N ALA A 36 17.68 -31.03 -3.54
CA ALA A 36 19.03 -31.52 -3.72
C ALA A 36 19.95 -30.57 -4.48
N LEU A 37 21.25 -30.69 -4.18
CA LEU A 37 22.36 -30.10 -4.93
C LEU A 37 22.36 -30.61 -6.38
N GLY A 38 22.20 -29.70 -7.35
CA GLY A 38 22.21 -30.05 -8.78
C GLY A 38 22.43 -28.84 -9.69
N VAL A 39 23.49 -28.90 -10.48
CA VAL A 39 24.14 -27.85 -11.27
C VAL A 39 23.28 -27.22 -12.40
N SER A 40 23.59 -25.95 -12.70
CA SER A 40 23.44 -25.23 -14.00
C SER A 40 22.10 -24.61 -14.39
N GLY A 41 22.04 -23.26 -14.29
CA GLY A 41 21.54 -22.39 -15.35
C GLY A 41 20.03 -22.26 -15.57
N THR A 42 19.36 -21.53 -14.68
CA THR A 42 18.24 -20.58 -14.89
C THR A 42 17.86 -20.10 -13.49
N ALA A 43 17.55 -18.81 -13.31
CA ALA A 43 17.23 -18.23 -12.01
C ALA A 43 16.10 -19.01 -11.31
N ALA A 44 16.45 -19.83 -10.33
CA ALA A 44 15.51 -20.33 -9.35
C ALA A 44 15.32 -19.21 -8.33
N ALA A 45 14.07 -18.84 -8.08
CA ALA A 45 13.69 -17.98 -6.97
C ALA A 45 14.32 -18.53 -5.68
N GLN A 46 15.35 -17.85 -5.20
CA GLN A 46 15.95 -18.15 -3.90
C GLN A 46 15.08 -17.46 -2.85
N GLU A 47 14.06 -18.17 -2.36
CA GLU A 47 13.46 -17.85 -1.07
C GLU A 47 14.58 -18.02 -0.03
N THR A 48 15.21 -16.90 0.33
CA THR A 48 16.33 -16.86 1.26
C THR A 48 15.75 -16.90 2.67
N ASP A 49 15.74 -18.11 3.24
CA ASP A 49 15.75 -18.35 4.67
C ASP A 49 17.09 -17.84 5.25
N GLY A 50 17.03 -16.77 6.04
CA GLY A 50 18.04 -16.43 7.05
C GLY A 50 19.11 -15.39 6.68
N GLY A 51 18.80 -14.11 6.94
CA GLY A 51 19.70 -13.24 7.70
C GLY A 51 20.46 -12.13 6.98
N VAL A 52 19.80 -10.97 6.77
CA VAL A 52 20.34 -9.60 6.96
C VAL A 52 19.14 -8.70 7.26
N GLY A 53 18.99 -8.25 8.51
CA GLY A 53 18.09 -7.19 9.03
C GLY A 53 16.63 -7.18 8.57
N ASP A 54 15.66 -7.38 9.48
CA ASP A 54 14.22 -7.08 9.30
C ASP A 54 13.78 -6.79 7.86
N LEU A 55 13.64 -7.86 7.07
CA LEU A 55 13.05 -7.81 5.74
C LEU A 55 11.52 -7.89 5.80
N ASP A 56 10.94 -7.81 7.01
CA ASP A 56 9.53 -8.05 7.23
C ASP A 56 8.63 -6.99 6.55
N ASP A 57 9.17 -5.80 6.25
CA ASP A 57 8.43 -4.71 5.59
C ASP A 57 8.93 -4.34 4.18
N ASN A 58 9.88 -5.10 3.62
CA ASN A 58 10.31 -4.89 2.23
C ASN A 58 9.30 -5.54 1.28
N TRP A 59 8.81 -4.77 0.31
CA TRP A 59 7.82 -5.20 -0.66
C TRP A 59 8.24 -4.94 -2.09
N LYS A 60 7.67 -5.74 -3.00
CA LYS A 60 7.95 -5.69 -4.43
C LYS A 60 6.99 -4.76 -5.16
N ALA A 61 7.53 -4.04 -6.13
CA ALA A 61 6.78 -3.21 -7.04
C ALA A 61 7.30 -3.35 -8.47
N LEU A 62 6.53 -2.84 -9.42
CA LEU A 62 6.97 -2.57 -10.77
C LEU A 62 6.91 -1.06 -11.01
N THR A 63 7.89 -0.55 -11.75
CA THR A 63 7.91 0.83 -12.21
C THR A 63 8.43 0.89 -13.64
N PHE A 64 8.12 1.97 -14.34
CA PHE A 64 8.76 2.26 -15.62
C PHE A 64 10.22 2.62 -15.38
N ILE A 65 11.12 2.10 -16.23
CA ILE A 65 12.55 2.36 -16.12
C ILE A 65 12.88 3.87 -16.16
N ASP A 66 12.12 4.66 -16.92
CA ASP A 66 12.27 6.12 -16.98
C ASP A 66 11.87 6.84 -15.68
N ASN A 67 11.07 6.19 -14.82
CA ASN A 67 10.63 6.71 -13.52
C ASN A 67 11.42 6.12 -12.35
N PHE A 68 12.45 5.31 -12.62
CA PHE A 68 13.23 4.66 -11.58
C PHE A 68 14.27 5.62 -10.99
N HIS A 69 14.15 5.90 -9.70
CA HIS A 69 15.08 6.72 -8.95
C HIS A 69 15.71 5.88 -7.82
N PRO A 70 16.94 5.35 -8.00
CA PRO A 70 17.56 4.49 -6.98
C PRO A 70 17.90 5.28 -5.71
N ASN A 71 17.61 4.69 -4.54
CA ASN A 71 17.73 5.29 -3.21
C ASN A 71 16.92 6.58 -3.01
N ALA A 72 15.95 6.86 -3.89
CA ALA A 72 15.06 7.98 -3.71
C ALA A 72 13.91 7.60 -2.79
N ARG A 73 13.39 8.61 -2.09
CA ARG A 73 12.28 8.47 -1.17
C ARG A 73 11.01 8.99 -1.80
N PHE A 74 9.90 8.32 -1.48
CA PHE A 74 8.59 8.66 -1.99
C PHE A 74 7.52 8.42 -0.92
N THR A 75 6.34 8.95 -1.18
CA THR A 75 5.13 8.61 -0.42
C THR A 75 3.97 8.38 -1.38
N PHE A 76 2.95 7.66 -0.91
CA PHE A 76 1.73 7.42 -1.66
C PHE A 76 0.81 8.64 -1.59
N VAL A 77 0.34 9.10 -2.74
CA VAL A 77 -0.56 10.27 -2.87
C VAL A 77 -1.89 9.90 -3.53
N SER A 78 -2.20 8.61 -3.57
CA SER A 78 -3.50 8.09 -3.96
C SER A 78 -3.77 6.74 -3.30
N GLY A 79 -5.04 6.38 -3.18
CA GLY A 79 -5.45 4.98 -3.02
C GLY A 79 -5.22 4.17 -4.30
N VAL A 80 -5.75 2.94 -4.32
CA VAL A 80 -5.70 2.07 -5.51
C VAL A 80 -6.43 2.74 -6.68
N VAL A 81 -5.72 2.93 -7.78
CA VAL A 81 -6.26 3.47 -9.03
C VAL A 81 -6.95 2.33 -9.79
N GLU A 82 -8.29 2.32 -9.79
CA GLU A 82 -9.10 1.28 -10.44
C GLU A 82 -8.96 1.24 -11.96
N TRP A 83 -8.63 2.38 -12.59
CA TRP A 83 -8.39 2.48 -14.02
C TRP A 83 -6.93 2.83 -14.29
N ALA A 84 -6.10 1.82 -14.49
CA ALA A 84 -4.76 2.00 -15.04
C ALA A 84 -4.81 1.95 -16.59
N PRO A 85 -4.03 2.77 -17.30
CA PRO A 85 -3.87 2.64 -18.75
C PRO A 85 -3.51 1.19 -19.12
N ASN A 86 -4.12 0.66 -20.18
CA ASN A 86 -3.78 -0.66 -20.69
C ASN A 86 -2.37 -0.61 -21.30
N TYR A 87 -1.37 -0.89 -20.47
CA TYR A 87 -0.04 -1.25 -20.93
C TYR A 87 -0.13 -2.71 -21.36
N GLY A 88 0.02 -3.05 -22.63
CA GLY A 88 -0.35 -4.39 -23.16
C GLY A 88 0.20 -5.61 -22.40
N ASP A 89 1.38 -5.50 -21.76
CA ASP A 89 1.97 -6.59 -20.95
C ASP A 89 1.47 -6.58 -19.48
N VAL A 90 1.05 -5.40 -19.02
CA VAL A 90 0.09 -5.09 -17.94
C VAL A 90 -1.05 -6.10 -17.72
N GLN A 91 -1.89 -6.23 -18.74
CA GLN A 91 -3.24 -6.75 -18.57
C GLN A 91 -3.45 -8.15 -19.14
N ASP A 92 -2.49 -8.72 -19.88
CA ASP A 92 -2.72 -9.96 -20.65
C ASP A 92 -2.24 -11.26 -19.98
N SER A 93 -1.43 -11.24 -18.89
CA SER A 93 -1.14 -12.49 -18.14
C SER A 93 -0.55 -12.42 -16.73
N TYR A 94 -0.13 -11.28 -16.18
CA TYR A 94 0.67 -11.31 -14.93
C TYR A 94 0.43 -10.20 -13.89
N PHE A 95 -0.53 -9.27 -14.09
CA PHE A 95 -0.76 -8.16 -13.15
C PHE A 95 -2.11 -8.15 -12.43
N SER A 96 -2.83 -9.28 -12.42
CA SER A 96 -3.90 -9.49 -11.44
C SER A 96 -3.40 -9.30 -10.00
N ASP A 97 -2.09 -9.49 -9.81
CA ASP A 97 -1.42 -9.48 -8.50
C ASP A 97 -0.78 -8.13 -8.16
N TYR A 98 -1.04 -7.06 -8.94
CA TYR A 98 -0.50 -5.73 -8.68
C TYR A 98 -1.59 -4.64 -8.67
N ASN A 99 -1.58 -3.83 -7.63
CA ASN A 99 -2.39 -2.62 -7.51
C ASN A 99 -1.63 -1.41 -8.05
N THR A 100 -2.32 -0.52 -8.77
CA THR A 100 -1.70 0.72 -9.23
C THR A 100 -1.94 1.83 -8.22
N TYR A 101 -0.88 2.54 -7.84
CA TYR A 101 -0.95 3.73 -6.99
C TYR A 101 -0.20 4.88 -7.65
N MET A 102 -0.49 6.10 -7.25
CA MET A 102 0.33 7.27 -7.56
C MET A 102 1.26 7.56 -6.38
N ILE A 103 2.55 7.68 -6.66
CA ILE A 103 3.56 8.08 -5.68
C ILE A 103 4.09 9.47 -6.03
N ARG A 104 4.50 10.23 -5.01
CA ARG A 104 5.28 11.46 -5.17
C ARG A 104 6.71 11.21 -4.71
N TRP A 105 7.66 11.50 -5.58
CA TRP A 105 9.07 11.55 -5.19
C TRP A 105 9.38 12.81 -4.37
N LEU A 106 10.05 12.68 -3.23
CA LEU A 106 10.38 13.81 -2.35
C LEU A 106 11.42 14.77 -2.95
N ASN A 107 12.31 14.26 -3.81
CA ASN A 107 13.40 15.08 -4.37
C ASN A 107 12.97 15.95 -5.55
N THR A 108 11.88 15.58 -6.24
CA THR A 108 11.51 16.17 -7.53
C THR A 108 10.04 16.54 -7.63
N ASP A 109 9.22 16.23 -6.64
CA ASP A 109 7.77 16.43 -6.61
C ASP A 109 7.01 15.78 -7.77
N ASN A 110 7.66 14.84 -8.46
CA ASN A 110 7.08 14.18 -9.62
C ASN A 110 6.10 13.11 -9.12
N VAL A 111 4.86 13.19 -9.61
CA VAL A 111 3.84 12.18 -9.35
C VAL A 111 3.83 11.17 -10.49
N VAL A 112 4.08 9.91 -10.17
CA VAL A 112 4.18 8.82 -11.16
C VAL A 112 3.42 7.58 -10.69
N PRO A 113 2.98 6.71 -11.61
CA PRO A 113 2.38 5.44 -11.23
C PRO A 113 3.46 4.47 -10.70
N LEU A 114 3.09 3.74 -9.66
CA LEU A 114 3.81 2.58 -9.13
C LEU A 114 2.85 1.39 -9.06
N PHE A 115 3.29 0.23 -9.55
CA PHE A 115 2.50 -0.99 -9.51
C PHE A 115 2.96 -1.84 -8.32
N VAL A 116 2.25 -1.78 -7.21
CA VAL A 116 2.61 -2.42 -5.95
C VAL A 116 1.99 -3.81 -5.88
N ALA A 117 2.76 -4.82 -5.43
CA ALA A 117 2.21 -6.17 -5.26
C ALA A 117 0.98 -6.14 -4.33
N GLN A 118 -0.10 -6.84 -4.68
CA GLN A 118 -1.39 -6.79 -3.98
C GLN A 118 -1.29 -7.17 -2.50
N GLY A 119 -0.32 -8.02 -2.13
CA GLY A 119 -0.08 -8.44 -0.74
C GLY A 119 0.91 -7.58 0.04
N ALA A 120 1.38 -6.46 -0.52
CA ALA A 120 2.29 -5.56 0.18
C ALA A 120 1.58 -4.86 1.35
N ASN A 121 2.24 -4.82 2.50
CA ASN A 121 1.78 -4.03 3.65
C ASN A 121 2.31 -2.60 3.50
N ILE A 122 1.49 -1.71 2.96
CA ILE A 122 1.87 -0.31 2.69
C ILE A 122 1.02 0.70 3.45
N GLY A 123 0.12 0.26 4.33
CA GLY A 123 -0.88 1.09 5.01
C GLY A 123 -2.17 1.33 4.20
N GLU A 124 -3.10 2.08 4.79
CA GLU A 124 -4.38 2.46 4.19
C GLU A 124 -4.36 3.94 3.77
N TYR A 125 -4.81 4.23 2.54
CA TYR A 125 -4.86 5.60 2.05
C TYR A 125 -5.97 6.40 2.73
N ASP A 126 -5.60 7.55 3.30
CA ASP A 126 -6.54 8.51 3.87
C ASP A 126 -6.87 9.60 2.83
N ALA A 127 -8.14 9.66 2.43
CA ALA A 127 -8.60 10.60 1.43
C ALA A 127 -8.70 12.05 1.92
N ASP A 128 -8.84 12.26 3.22
CA ASP A 128 -8.89 13.59 3.84
C ASP A 128 -7.46 14.17 3.97
N LEU A 129 -6.47 13.31 4.25
CA LEU A 129 -5.06 13.69 4.32
C LEU A 129 -4.38 13.75 2.95
N GLY A 130 -4.86 12.97 1.98
CA GLY A 130 -4.31 12.91 0.63
C GLY A 130 -3.07 12.02 0.50
N PHE A 131 -2.79 11.18 1.49
CA PHE A 131 -1.66 10.24 1.53
C PHE A 131 -1.96 9.05 2.45
N ILE A 132 -1.05 8.07 2.47
CA ILE A 132 -1.07 7.02 3.48
C ILE A 132 -0.38 7.56 4.74
N PRO A 133 -1.08 7.69 5.88
CA PRO A 133 -0.47 8.16 7.11
C PRO A 133 0.48 7.10 7.66
N ASP A 134 1.47 7.56 8.42
CA ASP A 134 2.25 6.70 9.30
C ASP A 134 1.34 6.16 10.42
N ASP A 135 1.31 4.84 10.58
CA ASP A 135 0.49 4.14 11.59
C ASP A 135 1.07 4.28 13.01
N ASP A 136 2.37 4.62 13.14
CA ASP A 136 3.08 4.70 14.42
C ASP A 136 3.15 6.13 15.00
N ASP A 137 2.67 7.15 14.27
CA ASP A 137 2.71 8.57 14.69
C ASP A 137 1.32 9.20 14.96
N ASP A 138 1.22 10.01 16.01
CA ASP A 138 0.03 10.80 16.38
C ASP A 138 -0.16 12.06 15.49
N GLN A 139 0.79 12.39 14.60
CA GLN A 139 0.87 13.67 13.88
C GLN A 139 0.23 13.67 12.49
N ASN A 140 -0.47 12.60 12.08
CA ASN A 140 -1.09 12.47 10.74
C ASN A 140 -0.11 12.87 9.62
N GLN A 141 1.14 12.39 9.71
CA GLN A 141 2.20 12.64 8.74
C GLN A 141 2.25 11.52 7.69
N PRO A 142 2.77 11.78 6.48
CA PRO A 142 2.83 10.75 5.44
C PRO A 142 3.93 9.74 5.72
N GLN A 143 3.61 8.45 5.63
CA GLN A 143 4.63 7.40 5.61
C GLN A 143 5.54 7.57 4.39
N LEU A 144 6.85 7.54 4.63
CA LEU A 144 7.89 7.55 3.63
C LEU A 144 8.42 6.15 3.34
N PHE A 145 8.68 5.90 2.06
CA PHE A 145 9.31 4.68 1.58
C PHE A 145 10.58 5.02 0.82
N GLU A 146 11.58 4.14 0.92
CA GLU A 146 12.81 4.24 0.15
C GLU A 146 12.85 3.19 -0.96
N MET A 147 13.14 3.64 -2.17
CA MET A 147 13.30 2.78 -3.34
C MET A 147 14.69 2.14 -3.33
N ASN A 148 14.76 0.81 -3.28
CA ASN A 148 16.03 0.10 -3.35
C ASN A 148 16.72 0.36 -4.69
N ARG A 149 18.05 0.41 -4.66
CA ARG A 149 18.88 0.54 -5.87
C ARG A 149 18.82 -0.68 -6.77
N GLU A 150 18.57 -1.85 -6.21
CA GLU A 150 18.54 -3.11 -6.96
C GLU A 150 17.22 -3.26 -7.71
N TRP A 151 17.33 -3.66 -8.98
CA TRP A 151 16.19 -3.88 -9.86
C TRP A 151 16.48 -5.02 -10.82
N THR A 152 15.42 -5.63 -11.35
CA THR A 152 15.50 -6.66 -12.38
C THR A 152 14.54 -6.36 -13.53
N PRO A 153 14.88 -6.69 -14.79
CA PRO A 153 13.91 -6.60 -15.89
C PRO A 153 12.64 -7.38 -15.58
N PHE A 154 11.49 -6.85 -15.98
CA PHE A 154 10.21 -7.54 -15.81
C PHE A 154 9.86 -8.37 -17.04
N GLY A 155 10.16 -9.67 -16.98
CA GLY A 155 9.94 -10.58 -18.11
C GLY A 155 10.65 -10.08 -19.37
N ASP A 156 9.92 -10.06 -20.49
CA ASP A 156 10.40 -9.54 -21.77
C ASP A 156 10.02 -8.07 -22.03
N ASN A 157 9.38 -7.39 -21.07
CA ASN A 157 8.97 -5.99 -21.22
C ASN A 157 10.17 -5.06 -20.97
N GLU A 158 10.67 -4.43 -22.03
CA GLU A 158 11.86 -3.56 -21.97
C GLU A 158 11.65 -2.25 -21.18
N ARG A 159 10.41 -1.91 -20.84
CA ARG A 159 10.05 -0.64 -20.18
C ARG A 159 9.79 -0.79 -18.69
N LEU A 160 9.52 -2.01 -18.22
CA LEU A 160 9.17 -2.29 -16.83
C LEU A 160 10.30 -3.03 -16.13
N ILE A 161 10.52 -2.65 -14.89
CA ILE A 161 11.47 -3.29 -13.99
C ILE A 161 10.77 -3.64 -12.70
N THR A 162 11.18 -4.76 -12.10
CA THR A 162 10.85 -5.09 -10.71
C THR A 162 11.82 -4.41 -9.78
N VAL A 163 11.27 -3.74 -8.78
CA VAL A 163 11.98 -3.01 -7.73
C VAL A 163 11.51 -3.49 -6.37
N ASN A 164 12.29 -3.16 -5.35
CA ASN A 164 11.95 -3.40 -3.95
C ASN A 164 11.87 -2.06 -3.23
N ALA A 165 10.97 -1.90 -2.29
CA ALA A 165 10.86 -0.70 -1.46
C ALA A 165 10.58 -1.10 -0.01
N SER A 166 11.00 -0.27 0.92
CA SER A 166 10.81 -0.47 2.35
C SER A 166 10.44 0.84 3.02
N PRO A 167 9.72 0.81 4.16
CA PRO A 167 9.50 2.02 4.95
C PRO A 167 10.83 2.65 5.36
N VAL A 168 10.84 3.97 5.47
CA VAL A 168 11.92 4.73 6.08
C VAL A 168 11.72 4.67 7.59
N GLY A 169 12.80 4.49 8.37
CA GLY A 169 12.66 4.44 9.82
C GLY A 169 12.31 5.81 10.42
N GLU A 170 11.43 5.82 11.42
CA GLU A 170 10.95 6.97 12.22
C GLU A 170 11.93 8.15 12.34
N GLU A 171 13.11 7.94 12.92
CA GLU A 171 14.07 9.03 13.17
C GLU A 171 14.50 9.75 11.88
N THR A 172 14.59 9.01 10.78
CA THR A 172 14.96 9.56 9.47
C THR A 172 13.75 10.19 8.78
N GLU A 173 12.57 9.59 8.91
CA GLU A 173 11.32 10.13 8.39
C GLU A 173 11.02 11.50 9.02
N ASP A 174 11.04 11.61 10.35
CA ASP A 174 10.82 12.84 11.10
C ASP A 174 11.80 13.95 10.68
N GLU A 175 13.09 13.62 10.53
CA GLU A 175 14.10 14.59 10.10
C GLU A 175 13.78 15.14 8.71
N ILE A 176 13.30 14.29 7.80
CA ILE A 176 12.94 14.70 6.44
C ILE A 176 11.68 15.57 6.47
N LEU A 177 10.63 15.10 7.13
CA LEU A 177 9.32 15.77 7.15
C LEU A 177 9.33 17.05 7.97
N ALA A 178 10.19 17.19 8.98
CA ALA A 178 10.39 18.43 9.71
C ALA A 178 10.93 19.59 8.84
N ASN A 179 11.52 19.26 7.68
CA ASN A 179 12.06 20.24 6.73
C ASN A 179 11.17 20.44 5.50
N ASP A 180 9.99 19.81 5.44
CA ASP A 180 9.13 19.84 4.26
C ASP A 180 7.65 19.99 4.65
N ASP A 181 6.98 21.05 4.19
CA ASP A 181 5.64 21.43 4.69
C ASP A 181 4.49 21.04 3.75
N TRP A 182 4.78 20.41 2.60
CA TRP A 182 3.78 20.18 1.56
C TRP A 182 2.57 19.34 2.02
N TRP A 183 2.76 18.48 3.03
CA TRP A 183 1.76 17.55 3.57
C TRP A 183 0.93 18.18 4.70
N GLN A 184 1.39 19.28 5.31
CA GLN A 184 0.67 19.95 6.40
C GLN A 184 -0.56 20.74 5.90
N GLY A 185 -0.55 21.16 4.63
CA GLY A 185 -1.65 21.95 4.03
C GLY A 185 -2.98 21.19 3.92
N THR A 186 -2.97 19.86 3.90
CA THR A 186 -4.19 19.04 3.87
C THR A 186 -4.89 18.98 5.23
N GLN A 187 -4.15 19.13 6.34
CA GLN A 187 -4.71 19.17 7.69
C GLN A 187 -5.54 20.44 7.98
N ASP A 188 -5.27 21.55 7.27
CA ASP A 188 -5.90 22.87 7.50
C ASP A 188 -7.16 23.12 6.61
N SER A 189 -7.48 22.18 5.72
CA SER A 189 -8.60 22.28 4.77
C SER A 189 -10.00 22.15 5.41
N GLY A 190 -10.07 21.97 6.74
CA GLY A 190 -11.30 22.02 7.53
C GLY A 190 -11.83 23.43 7.82
N THR A 191 -11.10 24.50 7.47
CA THR A 191 -11.55 25.87 7.75
C THR A 191 -12.42 26.40 6.61
N THR A 192 -13.73 26.43 6.83
CA THR A 192 -14.74 27.06 5.97
C THR A 192 -14.28 28.46 5.53
N PRO A 193 -14.41 28.87 4.25
CA PRO A 193 -14.18 30.25 3.86
C PRO A 193 -15.22 31.12 4.58
N ALA A 194 -14.77 31.86 5.59
CA ALA A 194 -15.56 32.94 6.16
C ALA A 194 -15.95 33.88 5.02
N GLY A 195 -17.26 34.06 4.86
CA GLY A 195 -17.82 34.82 3.76
C GLY A 195 -17.24 36.24 3.69
N ASN A 196 -16.95 36.69 2.46
CA ASN A 196 -16.86 38.11 2.19
C ASN A 196 -18.14 38.56 1.51
N GLY A 197 -18.98 39.20 2.32
CA GLY A 197 -19.99 40.11 1.81
C GLY A 197 -19.33 41.35 1.21
N SER A 198 -19.85 41.78 0.07
CA SER A 198 -19.97 43.18 -0.34
C SER A 198 -21.11 43.27 -1.34
#